data_AF-A0A536DIE2-F1
#
_entry.id   AF-A0A536DIE2-F1
#
_cell.length_a   1.000
_cell.length_b   1.000
_cell.length_c   1.000
_cell.angle_alpha   90.00
_cell.angle_beta   90.00
_cell.angle_gamma   90.00
#
_symmetry.space_group_name_H-M   'P 1'
#
loop_
_entity.id
_entity.type
_entity.pdbx_description
1 polymer ?
#
loop_
_entity_poly.entity_id
_entity_poly.type
_entity_poly.pdbx_seq_one_letter_code
_entity_poly.pdbx_strand_id
1 'polypeptide(L)'
;MANGDELHPIQQAFWDEHGLQCGYCTPGFIMAAAYLLEQNPNPTEDEIRRGLEGNLCRCTGYVNIVKAVQTAARTMSSTPARKTQVTAGGN
;
A
#
# COMPACT_ATOMS: atom_id res chain seq x y z
N MET A 1 0.00 -0.61 8.81
CA MET A 1 1.38 -0.10 8.57
C MET A 1 2.39 -1.09 9.12
N ALA A 2 3.71 -0.86 8.92
CA ALA A 2 4.78 -1.75 9.39
C ALA A 2 4.65 -2.10 10.88
N ASN A 3 5.16 -3.27 11.25
CA ASN A 3 5.24 -3.74 12.63
C ASN A 3 6.68 -4.14 12.96
N GLY A 4 7.44 -3.23 13.58
CA GLY A 4 8.88 -3.41 13.75
C GLY A 4 9.59 -3.47 12.40
N ASP A 5 10.36 -4.53 12.17
CA ASP A 5 11.11 -4.76 10.92
C ASP A 5 10.25 -5.40 9.81
N GLU A 6 9.01 -5.80 10.12
CA GLU A 6 8.09 -6.37 9.16
C GLU A 6 7.38 -5.26 8.37
N LEU A 7 7.68 -5.16 7.08
CA LEU A 7 7.02 -4.20 6.19
C LEU A 7 5.55 -4.56 5.99
N HIS A 8 4.70 -3.53 5.95
CA HIS A 8 3.32 -3.69 5.52
C HIS A 8 3.27 -4.18 4.06
N PRO A 9 2.27 -4.97 3.63
CA PRO A 9 2.15 -5.42 2.24
C PRO A 9 2.24 -4.29 1.19
N ILE A 10 1.72 -3.10 1.50
CA ILE A 10 1.84 -1.91 0.64
C ILE A 10 3.31 -1.45 0.54
N GLN A 11 4.03 -1.38 1.65
CA GLN A 11 5.45 -0.97 1.66
C GLN A 11 6.30 -1.98 0.90
N GLN A 12 6.07 -3.28 1.14
CA GLN A 12 6.76 -4.36 0.43
C GLN A 12 6.48 -4.31 -1.07
N ALA A 13 5.23 -4.10 -1.49
CA ALA A 13 4.90 -4.00 -2.90
C ALA A 13 5.53 -2.79 -3.60
N PHE A 14 5.64 -1.65 -2.91
CA PHE A 14 6.36 -0.48 -3.45
C PHE A 14 7.86 -0.78 -3.62
N TRP A 15 8.45 -1.58 -2.73
CA TRP A 15 9.82 -2.05 -2.88
C TRP A 15 9.98 -3.00 -4.07
N ASP A 16 9.17 -4.06 -4.13
CA ASP A 16 9.27 -5.12 -5.13
C ASP A 16 8.99 -4.63 -6.56
N GLU A 17 8.01 -3.75 -6.72
CA GLU A 17 7.59 -3.23 -8.04
C GLU A 17 8.39 -1.99 -8.47
N HIS A 18 9.39 -1.58 -7.70
CA HIS A 18 10.11 -0.33 -7.94
C HIS A 18 9.16 0.89 -8.03
N GLY A 19 8.22 0.95 -7.08
CA GLY A 19 7.19 1.99 -6.95
C GLY A 19 7.71 3.32 -6.37
N LEU A 20 9.01 3.42 -6.08
CA LEU A 20 9.68 4.64 -5.63
C LEU A 20 11.09 4.79 -6.22
N GLN A 21 11.59 6.03 -6.25
CA GLN A 21 13.00 6.34 -6.56
C GLN A 21 13.56 7.32 -5.52
N CYS A 22 13.32 8.63 -5.67
CA CYS A 22 13.81 9.65 -4.73
C CYS A 22 13.20 9.57 -3.33
N GLY A 23 12.16 8.75 -3.14
CA GLY A 23 11.52 8.53 -1.85
C GLY A 23 10.54 9.62 -1.42
N TYR A 24 10.65 10.86 -1.90
CA TYR A 24 9.95 12.02 -1.34
C TYR A 24 8.42 11.89 -1.29
N CYS A 25 7.78 11.46 -2.39
CA CYS A 25 6.32 11.31 -2.45
C CYS A 25 5.82 10.00 -1.84
N THR A 26 6.70 9.04 -1.57
CA THR A 26 6.35 7.66 -1.20
C THR A 26 5.47 7.57 0.05
N PRO A 27 5.73 8.34 1.14
CA PRO A 27 4.85 8.31 2.31
C PRO A 27 3.40 8.69 1.99
N GLY A 28 3.18 9.74 1.17
CA GLY A 28 1.85 10.16 0.75
C GLY A 28 1.12 9.09 -0.07
N PHE A 29 1.83 8.50 -1.04
CA PHE A 29 1.31 7.40 -1.84
C PHE A 29 0.97 6.16 -1.03
N ILE A 30 1.81 5.75 -0.07
CA ILE A 30 1.53 4.60 0.80
C ILE A 30 0.26 4.82 1.62
N MET A 31 0.09 6.02 2.19
CA MET A 31 -1.09 6.34 2.99
C MET A 31 -2.36 6.41 2.13
N ALA A 32 -2.29 7.03 0.95
CA ALA A 32 -3.41 7.09 0.01
C ALA A 32 -3.80 5.69 -0.51
N ALA A 33 -2.81 4.84 -0.82
CA ALA A 33 -3.05 3.46 -1.23
C ALA A 33 -3.69 2.64 -0.09
N ALA A 34 -3.27 2.85 1.16
CA ALA A 34 -3.87 2.18 2.31
C ALA A 34 -5.35 2.53 2.46
N TYR A 35 -5.68 3.82 2.37
CA TYR A 35 -7.07 4.27 2.39
C TYR A 35 -7.87 3.70 1.21
N LEU A 36 -7.32 3.80 -0.01
CA LEU A 36 -7.97 3.24 -1.21
C LEU A 36 -8.29 1.75 -1.04
N LEU A 37 -7.34 0.94 -0.58
CA LEU A 37 -7.49 -0.51 -0.44
C LEU A 37 -8.38 -0.92 0.74
N GLU A 38 -8.53 -0.07 1.75
CA GLU A 38 -9.53 -0.26 2.80
C GLU A 38 -10.95 -0.08 2.25
N GLN A 39 -11.16 0.90 1.36
CA GLN A 39 -12.48 1.17 0.76
C GLN A 39 -12.81 0.22 -0.40
N ASN A 40 -11.82 -0.12 -1.21
CA ASN A 40 -11.93 -1.00 -2.36
C ASN A 40 -10.75 -1.98 -2.38
N PRO A 41 -10.91 -3.20 -1.81
CA PRO A 41 -9.83 -4.19 -1.72
C PRO A 41 -9.37 -4.77 -3.06
N ASN A 42 -10.13 -4.61 -4.14
CA ASN A 42 -9.80 -5.12 -5.47
C ASN A 42 -10.05 -4.06 -6.55
N PRO A 43 -9.31 -2.93 -6.52
CA PRO A 43 -9.54 -1.84 -7.44
C PRO A 43 -8.97 -2.17 -8.83
N THR A 44 -9.65 -1.69 -9.86
CA THR A 44 -9.13 -1.66 -11.23
C THR A 44 -7.99 -0.64 -11.36
N GLU A 45 -7.20 -0.73 -12.43
CA GLU A 45 -6.13 0.26 -12.70
C GLU A 45 -6.65 1.71 -12.73
N ASP A 46 -7.79 1.94 -13.38
CA ASP A 46 -8.38 3.29 -13.48
C ASP A 46 -8.83 3.82 -12.11
N GLU A 47 -9.36 2.95 -11.25
CA GLU A 47 -9.72 3.32 -9.88
C GLU A 47 -8.49 3.62 -9.03
N ILE A 48 -7.39 2.88 -9.21
CA ILE A 48 -6.11 3.20 -8.56
C ILE A 48 -5.60 4.56 -9.01
N ARG A 49 -5.60 4.84 -10.31
CA ARG A 49 -5.13 6.11 -10.85
C ARG A 49 -5.93 7.28 -10.32
N ARG A 50 -7.27 7.18 -10.32
CA ARG A 50 -8.16 8.20 -9.75
C ARG A 50 -7.97 8.34 -8.24
N GLY A 51 -7.92 7.22 -7.51
CA GLY A 51 -7.74 7.23 -6.05
C GLY A 51 -6.42 7.82 -5.58
N LEU A 52 -5.42 7.90 -6.46
CA LEU A 52 -4.09 8.43 -6.15
C LEU A 52 -3.81 9.81 -6.78
N GLU A 53 -4.77 10.41 -7.49
CA GLU A 53 -4.53 11.64 -8.29
C GLU A 53 -4.11 12.85 -7.46
N GLY A 54 -4.45 12.88 -6.17
CA GLY A 54 -4.01 13.90 -5.22
C GLY A 54 -2.53 13.78 -4.80
N ASN A 55 -1.82 12.74 -5.24
CA ASN A 55 -0.40 12.51 -4.93
C ASN A 55 0.44 12.66 -6.19
N LEU A 56 1.37 13.61 -6.19
CA LEU A 56 2.24 13.88 -7.32
C LEU A 56 3.58 13.13 -7.19
N CYS A 57 4.00 12.49 -8.28
CA CYS A 57 5.30 11.84 -8.36
C CYS A 57 6.07 12.38 -9.57
N ARG A 58 7.33 12.79 -9.37
CA ARG A 58 8.18 13.23 -10.48
C ARG A 58 9.04 12.13 -11.08
N CYS A 59 9.31 11.06 -10.34
CA CYS A 59 10.37 10.11 -10.68
C CYS A 59 9.87 8.85 -11.39
N THR A 60 8.72 8.31 -11.00
CA THR A 60 8.31 6.95 -11.41
C THR A 60 7.45 6.89 -12.67
N GLY A 61 6.89 8.03 -13.11
CA GLY A 61 5.89 8.03 -14.18
C GLY A 61 4.59 7.28 -13.82
N TYR A 62 4.34 7.03 -12.53
CA TYR A 62 3.15 6.38 -11.95
C TYR A 62 2.92 4.90 -12.29
N VAL A 63 3.45 4.37 -13.39
CA VAL A 63 3.19 2.98 -13.83
C VAL A 63 3.53 1.96 -12.73
N ASN A 64 4.71 2.09 -12.10
CA ASN A 64 5.13 1.15 -11.05
C ASN A 64 4.43 1.40 -9.70
N ILE A 65 3.92 2.61 -9.45
CA ILE A 65 3.08 2.89 -8.28
C ILE A 65 1.75 2.14 -8.42
N VAL A 66 1.14 2.18 -9.60
CA VAL A 66 -0.09 1.44 -9.90
C VAL A 66 0.13 -0.06 -9.74
N LYS A 67 1.22 -0.60 -10.29
CA LYS A 67 1.60 -2.02 -10.12
C LYS A 67 1.77 -2.39 -8.66
N ALA A 68 2.47 -1.56 -7.87
CA ALA A 68 2.65 -1.77 -6.43
C ALA A 68 1.31 -1.85 -5.69
N VAL A 69 0.34 -0.98 -6.01
CA VAL A 69 -0.99 -1.02 -5.37
C VAL A 69 -1.75 -2.28 -5.77
N GLN A 70 -1.70 -2.70 -7.03
CA GLN A 70 -2.32 -3.96 -7.49
C GLN A 70 -1.69 -5.18 -6.81
N THR A 71 -0.35 -5.21 -6.67
CA THR A 71 0.37 -6.26 -5.95
C THR A 71 -0.03 -6.29 -4.48
N ALA A 72 -0.11 -5.12 -3.81
CA ALA A 72 -0.57 -5.03 -2.44
C ALA A 72 -2.02 -5.53 -2.26
N ALA A 73 -2.93 -5.17 -3.17
CA ALA A 73 -4.33 -5.63 -3.15
C ALA A 73 -4.45 -7.16 -3.21
N ARG A 74 -3.67 -7.80 -4.10
CA ARG A 74 -3.62 -9.27 -4.20
C ARG A 74 -3.06 -9.91 -2.92
N THR A 75 -1.96 -9.39 -2.41
CA THR A 75 -1.31 -9.92 -1.19
C THR A 75 -2.22 -9.80 0.03
N MET A 76 -2.87 -8.64 0.21
CA MET A 76 -3.79 -8.38 1.33
C MET A 76 -5.04 -9.24 1.24
N SER A 77 -5.54 -9.53 0.04
CA SER A 77 -6.68 -10.44 -0.17
C SER A 77 -6.34 -11.91 0.08
N SER A 78 -5.08 -12.31 -0.12
CA SER A 78 -4.60 -13.68 0.09
C SER A 78 -4.26 -14.02 1.54
N THR A 79 -4.18 -13.02 2.42
CA THR A 79 -3.84 -13.21 3.83
C THR A 79 -5.13 -13.38 4.65
N PRO A 80 -5.32 -14.46 5.42
CA PRO A 80 -6.47 -14.59 6.31
C PRO A 80 -6.48 -13.41 7.28
N ALA A 81 -7.63 -12.74 7.43
CA ALA A 81 -7.80 -11.57 8.30
C ALA A 81 -7.16 -11.81 9.68
N ARG A 82 -6.07 -11.08 9.96
CA ARG A 82 -5.37 -11.14 11.25
C ARG A 82 -6.34 -10.63 12.32
N LYS A 83 -6.94 -11.53 13.10
CA LYS A 83 -7.68 -11.16 14.32
C LYS A 83 -6.74 -10.35 15.19
N THR A 84 -7.10 -9.11 15.50
CA THR A 84 -6.43 -8.27 16.49
C THR A 84 -6.42 -9.02 17.82
N GLN A 85 -5.31 -9.65 18.17
CA GLN A 85 -5.09 -10.15 19.52
C GLN A 85 -4.84 -8.94 20.41
N VAL A 86 -5.90 -8.41 21.01
CA VAL A 86 -5.79 -7.64 22.24
C VAL A 86 -5.40 -8.65 23.32
N THR A 87 -4.11 -8.74 23.64
CA THR A 87 -3.67 -9.46 24.84
C THR A 87 -4.13 -8.67 26.05
N ALA A 88 -5.18 -9.16 26.70
CA ALA A 88 -5.50 -8.79 28.07
C ALA A 88 -4.47 -9.44 29.02
N GLY A 89 -3.99 -8.66 30.00
CA GLY A 89 -3.13 -9.10 31.10
C GLY A 89 -1.83 -8.27 31.14
N GLY A 90 -1.47 -7.53 32.18
CA GLY A 90 -1.79 -7.69 33.59
C GLY A 90 -0.49 -7.93 34.36
N ASN A 91 0.11 -6.86 34.91
CA ASN A 91 0.54 -6.72 36.30
C ASN A 91 0.87 -5.25 36.56
#